data_AF-A0A8A3NXW6-F1
#
_entry.id   AF-A0A8A3NXW6-F1
#
_cell.length_a   1.000
_cell.length_b   1.000
_cell.length_c   1.000
_cell.angle_alpha   90.00
_cell.angle_beta   90.00
_cell.angle_gamma   90.00
#
_symmetry.space_group_name_H-M   'P 1'
#
loop_
_entity.id
_entity.type
_entity.pdbx_description
1 polymer ?
#
loop_
_entity_poly.entity_id
_entity_poly.type
_entity_poly.pdbx_seq_one_letter_code
_entity_poly.pdbx_strand_id
1 'polypeptide(L)'
;MSTRLPSAVPRYVVRKEGGITTIEHRPCRKLCGRKFGTCSHNCKRVCHSGKDCGLCPSRCEVQCAHSQCTLKCHQACAPCIEKCTWACVHQGGCNMPCAGPCDRLPCNMRCSLRLSCEHQCPGMCGEPCPEGYCQTCSAKQDQRVDLLELKSYKDIDLDETPIIVLSCGHFFTGESLDGMFEMSEVYRQDLQGNFTGINESSSLASSVPQCPDCNCPLRQYATPRYNRVINRAVIDEMSKRFLVSSQVELRELENKTRELEQEYEDSASDVIEAVGDGRRETKFTELLKKRNDKPRELEKAIQKFCEKVKDKHQPATKLHDAMVTAIRQRSLDEELQTLSITEPARTSPRDRRIAFAGAGAMLRVQCITLADKFPIAQKLGSKNPPIKIPGGSPKALAKLFFQSCTSHIDSCLDENLPKLAVEGILYYAKIARLYDSYIRCSSSSQPGTKKVSSEVEKAKGLLEQARGLCEKGFQNADLLLNAVEESIKFLGREWYEEVTKEELDAIKKAMVSGSGGIATHSGHWYECGRGHPVSLIMSEKKMRSDD
;
A
#
# COMPACT_ATOMS: atom_id res chain seq x y z
N MET A 1 34.36 29.13 -15.85
CA MET A 1 34.56 29.47 -14.43
C MET A 1 34.28 28.24 -13.59
N SER A 2 35.32 27.61 -13.05
CA SER A 2 35.23 26.35 -12.32
C SER A 2 34.93 26.62 -10.84
N THR A 3 33.68 26.44 -10.42
CA THR A 3 33.28 26.54 -9.01
C THR A 3 33.69 25.27 -8.26
N ARG A 4 34.71 25.40 -7.41
CA ARG A 4 35.18 24.35 -6.49
C ARG A 4 34.06 23.95 -5.53
N LEU A 5 33.73 22.66 -5.50
CA LEU A 5 32.95 22.04 -4.43
C LEU A 5 33.78 22.05 -3.12
N PRO A 6 33.22 22.47 -1.97
CA PRO A 6 33.93 22.42 -0.71
C PRO A 6 34.02 20.96 -0.20
N SER A 7 35.24 20.45 -0.14
CA SER A 7 35.59 19.18 0.51
C SER A 7 35.34 19.27 2.02
N ALA A 8 34.25 18.65 2.49
CA ALA A 8 33.96 18.56 3.91
C ALA A 8 34.80 17.45 4.56
N VAL A 9 35.86 17.83 5.28
CA VAL A 9 36.64 16.91 6.11
C VAL A 9 35.78 16.46 7.30
N PRO A 10 35.56 15.15 7.54
CA PRO A 10 34.76 14.71 8.68
C PRO A 10 35.57 14.83 9.99
N ARG A 11 35.08 15.67 10.91
CA ARG A 11 35.58 15.75 12.29
C ARG A 11 34.97 14.60 13.11
N TYR A 12 35.79 13.68 13.62
CA TYR A 12 35.40 12.59 14.50
C TYR A 12 35.78 12.87 15.96
N VAL A 13 35.06 12.27 16.92
CA VAL A 13 35.42 12.25 18.34
C VAL A 13 35.71 10.80 18.71
N VAL A 14 36.91 10.53 19.23
CA VAL A 14 37.30 9.20 19.72
C VAL A 14 37.06 9.16 21.21
N ARG A 15 36.17 8.28 21.67
CA ARG A 15 36.07 7.91 23.09
C ARG A 15 36.74 6.56 23.29
N LYS A 16 37.60 6.46 24.31
CA LYS A 16 38.21 5.21 24.75
C LYS A 16 37.70 4.90 26.14
N GLU A 17 36.84 3.90 26.25
CA GLU A 17 36.48 3.26 27.52
C GLU A 17 36.69 1.75 27.35
N GLY A 18 37.43 1.12 28.27
CA GLY A 18 37.51 -0.35 28.36
C GLY A 18 38.07 -1.10 27.13
N GLY A 19 38.88 -0.47 26.28
CA GLY A 19 39.49 -1.12 25.11
C GLY A 19 38.65 -1.15 23.83
N ILE A 20 37.44 -0.57 23.84
CA ILE A 20 36.61 -0.39 22.63
C ILE A 20 36.72 1.07 22.19
N THR A 21 37.31 1.30 21.01
CA THR A 21 37.28 2.61 20.34
C THR A 21 36.01 2.77 19.53
N THR A 22 35.04 3.54 20.04
CA THR A 22 33.89 4.00 19.28
C THR A 22 34.22 5.30 18.57
N ILE A 23 34.11 5.30 17.23
CA ILE A 23 34.26 6.49 16.38
C ILE A 23 32.87 7.09 16.18
N GLU A 24 32.56 8.16 16.90
CA GLU A 24 31.31 8.89 16.68
C GLU A 24 31.51 9.95 15.59
N HIS A 25 30.86 9.74 14.45
CA HIS A 25 30.75 10.77 13.42
C HIS A 25 29.82 11.89 13.90
N ARG A 26 30.24 13.15 13.74
CA ARG A 26 29.32 14.29 13.93
C ARG A 26 28.10 14.14 13.00
N PRO A 27 26.89 14.52 13.45
CA PRO A 27 25.68 14.43 12.63
C PRO A 27 25.86 15.27 11.36
N CYS A 28 25.66 14.63 10.21
CA CYS A 28 25.80 15.26 8.91
C CYS A 28 24.72 16.33 8.74
N ARG A 29 25.11 17.57 8.46
CA ARG A 29 24.18 18.70 8.27
C ARG A 29 23.70 18.88 6.82
N LYS A 30 24.19 18.05 5.89
CA LYS A 30 23.71 18.08 4.49
C LYS A 30 22.27 17.60 4.43
N LEU A 31 21.49 18.14 3.50
CA LEU A 31 20.17 17.63 3.18
C LEU A 31 20.30 16.20 2.62
N CYS A 32 19.34 15.35 2.94
CA CYS A 32 19.32 13.95 2.51
C CYS A 32 19.25 13.85 0.97
N GLY A 33 18.34 14.58 0.33
CA GLY A 33 18.22 14.65 -1.14
C GLY A 33 17.72 13.37 -1.82
N ARG A 34 17.61 12.25 -1.10
CA ARG A 34 17.12 10.97 -1.63
C ARG A 34 15.69 11.10 -2.20
N LYS A 35 15.43 10.52 -3.37
CA LYS A 35 14.08 10.42 -3.95
C LYS A 35 13.21 9.48 -3.11
N PHE A 36 11.95 9.83 -2.90
CA PHE A 36 10.98 8.92 -2.29
C PHE A 36 10.63 7.80 -3.27
N GLY A 37 10.39 6.57 -2.78
CA GLY A 37 10.08 5.42 -3.65
C GLY A 37 8.67 5.43 -4.26
N THR A 38 7.80 6.36 -3.82
CA THR A 38 6.38 6.42 -4.21
C THR A 38 5.98 7.74 -4.87
N CYS A 39 6.94 8.66 -5.08
CA CYS A 39 6.70 9.94 -5.75
C CYS A 39 8.00 10.57 -6.26
N SER A 40 7.88 11.55 -7.15
CA SER A 40 9.01 12.32 -7.71
C SER A 40 9.73 13.23 -6.71
N HIS A 41 9.23 13.40 -5.49
CA HIS A 41 9.83 14.32 -4.52
C HIS A 41 11.17 13.82 -3.93
N ASN A 42 11.99 14.78 -3.50
CA ASN A 42 13.23 14.53 -2.76
C ASN A 42 13.06 14.80 -1.26
N CYS A 43 13.76 14.03 -0.43
CA CYS A 43 13.79 14.21 1.02
C CYS A 43 14.48 15.53 1.40
N LYS A 44 13.71 16.47 1.96
CA LYS A 44 14.18 17.79 2.43
C LYS A 44 14.71 17.77 3.86
N ARG A 45 14.80 16.61 4.52
CA ARG A 45 15.31 16.49 5.89
C ARG A 45 16.83 16.50 5.90
N VAL A 46 17.42 16.91 7.02
CA VAL A 46 18.86 16.77 7.27
C VAL A 46 19.22 15.28 7.26
N CYS A 47 20.45 14.96 6.83
CA CYS A 47 20.95 13.59 6.77
C CYS A 47 20.73 12.87 8.10
N HIS A 48 20.06 11.73 8.03
CA HIS A 48 19.56 10.99 9.20
C HIS A 48 20.25 9.63 9.37
N SER A 49 21.55 9.57 9.03
CA SER A 49 22.50 8.49 9.38
C SER A 49 21.93 7.06 9.31
N GLY A 50 21.33 6.69 8.17
CA GLY A 50 20.83 5.34 7.93
C GLY A 50 19.38 5.07 8.36
N LYS A 51 18.72 6.00 9.07
CA LYS A 51 17.26 5.92 9.32
C LYS A 51 16.48 6.12 8.00
N ASP A 52 15.20 5.77 7.97
CA ASP A 52 14.39 5.97 6.77
C ASP A 52 13.97 7.42 6.53
N CYS A 53 13.79 7.78 5.26
CA CYS A 53 13.23 9.07 4.85
C CYS A 53 11.75 9.22 5.23
N GLY A 54 11.10 8.17 5.74
CA GLY A 54 9.69 8.17 6.12
C GLY A 54 8.73 8.50 4.97
N LEU A 55 7.52 8.93 5.32
CA LEU A 55 6.50 9.38 4.38
C LEU A 55 6.78 10.79 3.85
N CYS A 56 6.46 11.04 2.59
CA CYS A 56 6.69 12.34 1.95
C CYS A 56 5.77 13.43 2.54
N PRO A 57 6.31 14.51 3.14
CA PRO A 57 5.50 15.58 3.74
C PRO A 57 5.11 16.69 2.75
N SER A 58 5.64 16.67 1.52
CA SER A 58 5.35 17.66 0.48
C SER A 58 3.86 17.66 0.11
N ARG A 59 3.37 18.75 -0.50
CA ARG A 59 2.01 18.79 -1.06
C ARG A 59 1.88 17.80 -2.22
N CYS A 60 0.71 17.22 -2.41
CA CYS A 60 0.45 16.39 -3.57
C CYS A 60 0.50 17.23 -4.84
N GLU A 61 1.19 16.74 -5.88
CA GLU A 61 1.29 17.44 -7.17
C GLU A 61 0.26 16.94 -8.21
N VAL A 62 -0.68 16.08 -7.80
CA VAL A 62 -1.75 15.60 -8.69
C VAL A 62 -2.70 16.77 -8.96
N GLN A 63 -2.78 17.14 -10.24
CA GLN A 63 -3.60 18.22 -10.74
C GLN A 63 -4.08 17.88 -12.15
N CYS A 64 -5.36 18.07 -12.38
CA CYS A 64 -5.98 17.97 -13.70
C CYS A 64 -6.71 19.28 -14.03
N ALA A 65 -7.34 19.35 -15.20
CA ALA A 65 -8.14 20.50 -15.60
C ALA A 65 -9.35 20.75 -14.67
N HIS A 66 -9.81 19.72 -13.95
CA HIS A 66 -10.98 19.81 -13.07
C HIS A 66 -10.64 20.20 -11.63
N SER A 67 -9.49 19.76 -11.10
CA SER A 67 -9.18 19.94 -9.68
C SER A 67 -7.69 19.82 -9.38
N GLN A 68 -7.28 20.41 -8.26
CA GLN A 68 -5.94 20.29 -7.70
C GLN A 68 -6.01 19.63 -6.32
N CYS A 69 -5.20 18.61 -6.09
CA CYS A 69 -5.17 17.91 -4.81
C CYS A 69 -4.60 18.82 -3.70
N THR A 70 -5.30 18.91 -2.57
CA THR A 70 -4.88 19.70 -1.40
C THR A 70 -4.17 18.88 -0.33
N LEU A 71 -4.15 17.55 -0.47
CA LEU A 71 -3.57 16.62 0.50
C LEU A 71 -2.03 16.63 0.49
N LYS A 72 -1.43 16.06 1.55
CA LYS A 72 0.00 15.74 1.55
C LYS A 72 0.27 14.58 0.59
N CYS A 73 1.46 14.53 0.00
CA CYS A 73 1.82 13.57 -1.03
C CYS A 73 1.69 12.11 -0.58
N HIS A 74 1.98 11.80 0.69
CA HIS A 74 1.82 10.45 1.22
C HIS A 74 0.36 10.03 1.48
N GLN A 75 -0.57 10.98 1.54
CA GLN A 75 -1.98 10.67 1.77
C GLN A 75 -2.60 10.15 0.47
N ALA A 76 -3.46 9.14 0.60
CA ALA A 76 -4.20 8.59 -0.52
C ALA A 76 -5.12 9.68 -1.13
N CYS A 77 -4.82 10.10 -2.36
CA CYS A 77 -5.69 10.96 -3.14
C CYS A 77 -6.62 10.12 -4.01
N ALA A 78 -7.78 10.68 -4.36
CA ALA A 78 -8.73 10.03 -5.25
C ALA A 78 -8.43 10.43 -6.71
N PRO A 79 -8.52 9.48 -7.67
CA PRO A 79 -8.40 9.82 -9.08
C PRO A 79 -9.61 10.67 -9.51
N CYS A 80 -9.38 11.58 -10.45
CA CYS A 80 -10.46 12.39 -11.02
C CYS A 80 -11.33 11.52 -11.95
N ILE A 81 -12.62 11.40 -11.61
CA ILE A 81 -13.60 10.60 -12.36
C ILE A 81 -14.48 11.43 -13.31
N GLU A 82 -14.28 12.75 -13.35
CA GLU A 82 -14.95 13.64 -14.28
C GLU A 82 -14.60 13.30 -15.74
N LYS A 83 -15.49 13.64 -16.69
CA LYS A 83 -15.26 13.41 -18.11
C LYS A 83 -13.99 14.13 -18.59
N CYS A 84 -13.13 13.44 -19.34
CA CYS A 84 -11.92 14.06 -19.89
C CYS A 84 -12.26 15.22 -20.84
N THR A 85 -11.53 16.33 -20.73
CA THR A 85 -11.71 17.53 -21.57
C THR A 85 -10.98 17.45 -22.91
N TRP A 86 -10.24 16.38 -23.19
CA TRP A 86 -9.43 16.27 -24.40
C TRP A 86 -10.30 16.05 -25.64
N ALA A 87 -10.30 17.02 -26.55
CA ALA A 87 -11.08 16.97 -27.78
C ALA A 87 -10.36 17.68 -28.94
N CYS A 88 -10.65 17.27 -30.17
CA CYS A 88 -10.24 17.96 -31.40
C CYS A 88 -11.28 17.70 -32.50
N VAL A 89 -11.40 18.62 -33.46
CA VAL A 89 -12.34 18.52 -34.58
C VAL A 89 -12.13 17.29 -35.47
N HIS A 90 -10.91 16.75 -35.53
CA HIS A 90 -10.57 15.60 -36.38
C HIS A 90 -10.91 14.24 -35.76
N GLN A 91 -10.94 14.16 -34.43
CA GLN A 91 -10.93 12.88 -33.69
C GLN A 91 -12.01 12.85 -32.59
N GLY A 92 -12.83 13.89 -32.47
CA GLY A 92 -13.87 14.01 -31.43
C GLY A 92 -13.31 14.24 -30.02
N GLY A 93 -14.17 14.03 -29.03
CA GLY A 93 -13.86 14.15 -27.60
C GLY A 93 -13.62 12.81 -26.93
N CYS A 94 -12.77 12.79 -25.91
CA CYS A 94 -12.53 11.63 -25.05
C CYS A 94 -13.76 11.37 -24.14
N ASN A 95 -14.19 10.10 -24.07
CA ASN A 95 -15.31 9.69 -23.22
C ASN A 95 -14.87 9.04 -21.90
N MET A 96 -13.56 8.89 -21.70
CA MET A 96 -13.01 8.28 -20.49
C MET A 96 -12.97 9.26 -19.31
N PRO A 97 -12.99 8.75 -18.07
CA PRO A 97 -12.68 9.56 -16.90
C PRO A 97 -11.30 10.23 -17.03
N CYS A 98 -11.15 11.43 -16.48
CA CYS A 98 -9.97 12.29 -16.63
C CYS A 98 -8.66 11.63 -16.19
N ALA A 99 -8.69 10.84 -15.11
CA ALA A 99 -7.54 10.10 -14.62
C ALA A 99 -7.37 8.72 -15.29
N GLY A 100 -8.28 8.33 -16.18
CA GLY A 100 -8.26 7.08 -16.94
C GLY A 100 -7.45 7.20 -18.23
N PRO A 101 -6.92 6.09 -18.78
CA PRO A 101 -6.27 6.12 -20.08
C PRO A 101 -7.27 6.58 -21.15
N CYS A 102 -6.89 7.57 -21.94
CA CYS A 102 -7.75 8.08 -23.00
C CYS A 102 -8.01 7.00 -24.08
N ASP A 103 -9.25 6.97 -24.56
CA ASP A 103 -9.78 6.08 -25.61
C ASP A 103 -9.64 6.66 -27.02
N ARG A 104 -9.28 7.95 -27.12
CA ARG A 104 -9.06 8.67 -28.38
C ARG A 104 -7.60 8.52 -28.84
N LEU A 105 -7.41 8.48 -30.17
CA LEU A 105 -6.09 8.51 -30.80
C LEU A 105 -5.50 9.94 -30.87
N PRO A 106 -4.18 10.10 -30.69
CA PRO A 106 -3.51 11.39 -30.89
C PRO A 106 -3.73 11.95 -32.30
N CYS A 107 -3.81 13.27 -32.43
CA CYS A 107 -3.90 13.95 -33.72
C CYS A 107 -2.53 14.55 -34.08
N ASN A 108 -2.06 14.31 -35.31
CA ASN A 108 -0.79 14.86 -35.82
C ASN A 108 -0.97 16.17 -36.59
N MET A 109 -2.21 16.63 -36.80
CA MET A 109 -2.49 17.86 -37.54
C MET A 109 -2.11 19.09 -36.73
N ARG A 110 -1.49 20.06 -37.39
CA ARG A 110 -1.30 21.41 -36.86
C ARG A 110 -2.65 22.05 -36.54
N CYS A 111 -2.69 22.81 -35.44
CA CYS A 111 -3.88 23.54 -35.05
C CYS A 111 -4.22 24.64 -36.06
N SER A 112 -5.50 24.73 -36.45
CA SER A 112 -6.02 25.74 -37.38
C SER A 112 -6.45 27.05 -36.69
N LEU A 113 -6.43 27.10 -35.35
CA LEU A 113 -6.76 28.30 -34.60
C LEU A 113 -5.69 29.38 -34.77
N ARG A 114 -6.11 30.64 -34.73
CA ARG A 114 -5.21 31.80 -34.75
C ARG A 114 -4.94 32.26 -33.32
N LEU A 115 -3.68 32.61 -33.05
CA LEU A 115 -3.26 33.19 -31.78
C LEU A 115 -3.65 34.68 -31.71
N SER A 116 -3.44 35.29 -30.54
CA SER A 116 -3.60 36.74 -30.33
C SER A 116 -2.80 37.64 -31.31
N CYS A 117 -1.72 37.10 -31.89
CA CYS A 117 -0.89 37.76 -32.90
C CYS A 117 -1.35 37.52 -34.35
N GLU A 118 -2.58 37.02 -34.55
CA GLU A 118 -3.24 36.70 -35.85
C GLU A 118 -2.60 35.57 -36.68
N HIS A 119 -1.41 35.12 -36.33
CA HIS A 119 -0.76 33.96 -36.95
C HIS A 119 -1.40 32.64 -36.54
N GLN A 120 -1.31 31.64 -37.42
CA GLN A 120 -1.78 30.28 -37.14
C GLN A 120 -0.96 29.66 -36.00
N CYS A 121 -1.66 28.98 -35.09
CA CYS A 121 -1.08 28.29 -33.96
C CYS A 121 0.02 27.31 -34.41
N PRO A 122 1.22 27.36 -33.80
CA PRO A 122 2.32 26.44 -34.12
C PRO A 122 2.15 25.06 -33.47
N GLY A 123 1.17 24.90 -32.57
CA GLY A 123 0.93 23.68 -31.82
C GLY A 123 0.04 22.67 -32.55
N MET A 124 -0.07 21.48 -31.96
CA MET A 124 -0.95 20.41 -32.45
C MET A 124 -2.43 20.59 -32.10
N CYS A 125 -3.32 20.04 -32.94
CA CYS A 125 -4.75 20.05 -32.66
C CYS A 125 -5.10 19.20 -31.43
N GLY A 126 -5.89 19.78 -30.53
CA GLY A 126 -6.32 19.16 -29.29
C GLY A 126 -5.36 19.38 -28.11
N GLU A 127 -4.24 20.06 -28.34
CA GLU A 127 -3.38 20.59 -27.28
C GLU A 127 -3.76 22.05 -26.95
N PRO A 128 -3.45 22.55 -25.74
CA PRO A 128 -3.61 23.97 -25.41
C PRO A 128 -2.79 24.85 -26.36
N CYS A 129 -3.43 25.86 -26.96
CA CYS A 129 -2.74 26.78 -27.88
C CYS A 129 -1.68 27.60 -27.12
N PRO A 130 -0.40 27.55 -27.52
CA PRO A 130 0.68 28.22 -26.80
C PRO A 130 0.80 29.69 -27.23
N GLU A 131 0.04 30.56 -26.56
CA GLU A 131 0.16 32.02 -26.73
C GLU A 131 1.60 32.49 -26.48
N GLY A 132 2.14 33.31 -27.39
CA GLY A 132 3.52 33.82 -27.32
C GLY A 132 4.61 32.90 -27.87
N TYR A 133 4.28 31.72 -28.41
CA TYR A 133 5.23 30.80 -29.06
C TYR A 133 5.16 30.85 -30.59
N CYS A 134 4.52 31.87 -31.16
CA CYS A 134 4.47 32.03 -32.61
C CYS A 134 5.88 32.07 -33.21
N GLN A 135 6.14 31.25 -34.23
CA GLN A 135 7.45 31.18 -34.89
C GLN A 135 7.89 32.54 -35.47
N THR A 136 6.95 33.32 -36.01
CA THR A 136 7.22 34.63 -36.61
C THR A 136 7.42 35.73 -35.55
N CYS A 137 6.60 35.75 -34.50
CA CYS A 137 6.57 36.85 -33.53
C CYS A 137 7.41 36.61 -32.27
N SER A 138 7.74 35.36 -31.95
CA SER A 138 8.45 35.02 -30.72
C SER A 138 9.96 35.24 -30.85
N ALA A 139 10.59 35.63 -29.74
CA ALA A 139 12.05 35.72 -29.64
C ALA A 139 12.73 34.34 -29.44
N LYS A 140 12.00 33.23 -29.63
CA LYS A 140 12.48 31.86 -29.32
C LYS A 140 12.93 31.09 -30.57
N GLN A 141 13.15 31.77 -31.69
CA GLN A 141 13.50 31.18 -32.98
C GLN A 141 14.78 30.35 -32.96
N ASP A 142 15.78 30.75 -32.18
CA ASP A 142 17.06 30.03 -32.07
C ASP A 142 17.02 28.91 -31.01
N GLN A 143 15.89 28.69 -30.33
CA GLN A 143 15.78 27.60 -29.37
C GLN A 143 15.80 26.26 -30.09
N ARG A 144 16.59 25.31 -29.60
CA ARG A 144 16.60 23.93 -30.08
C ARG A 144 15.31 23.24 -29.64
N VAL A 145 14.50 22.83 -30.61
CA VAL A 145 13.18 22.22 -30.37
C VAL A 145 13.11 20.77 -30.83
N ASP A 146 13.95 20.41 -31.79
CA ASP A 146 14.08 19.03 -32.22
C ASP A 146 15.24 18.37 -31.48
N LEU A 147 14.94 17.28 -30.81
CA LEU A 147 15.88 16.47 -30.04
C LEU A 147 16.50 15.37 -30.88
N LEU A 148 15.89 15.03 -32.02
CA LEU A 148 16.36 13.96 -32.91
C LEU A 148 17.43 14.49 -33.88
N GLU A 149 17.15 15.55 -34.61
CA GLU A 149 18.08 16.14 -35.58
C GLU A 149 18.78 17.41 -35.07
N LEU A 150 18.49 17.83 -33.83
CA LEU A 150 19.08 19.00 -33.17
C LEU A 150 18.80 20.34 -33.88
N LYS A 151 17.69 20.42 -34.63
CA LYS A 151 17.25 21.62 -35.35
C LYS A 151 16.71 22.72 -34.43
N SER A 152 16.89 23.96 -34.87
CA SER A 152 16.39 25.15 -34.18
C SER A 152 14.96 25.49 -34.61
N TYR A 153 14.22 26.23 -33.77
CA TYR A 153 12.79 26.46 -33.99
C TYR A 153 12.46 27.14 -35.32
N LYS A 154 13.31 28.02 -35.83
CA LYS A 154 13.15 28.66 -37.14
C LYS A 154 13.29 27.71 -38.33
N ASP A 155 13.98 26.58 -38.17
CA ASP A 155 14.28 25.63 -39.25
C ASP A 155 13.23 24.50 -39.33
N ILE A 156 12.22 24.53 -38.46
CA ILE A 156 11.16 23.53 -38.41
C ILE A 156 9.97 23.95 -39.27
N ASP A 157 9.54 23.04 -40.15
CA ASP A 157 8.23 23.13 -40.78
C ASP A 157 7.15 22.68 -39.80
N LEU A 158 6.30 23.62 -39.40
CA LEU A 158 5.22 23.40 -38.44
C LEU A 158 4.04 22.64 -39.03
N ASP A 159 3.91 22.57 -40.35
CA ASP A 159 2.85 21.81 -41.01
C ASP A 159 3.20 20.31 -41.05
N GLU A 160 4.49 19.98 -41.05
CA GLU A 160 4.99 18.60 -40.92
C GLU A 160 5.16 18.18 -39.44
N THR A 161 5.86 18.98 -38.64
CA THR A 161 6.21 18.65 -37.25
C THR A 161 5.85 19.78 -36.27
N PRO A 162 4.55 19.97 -35.97
CA PRO A 162 4.09 20.96 -35.00
C PRO A 162 4.67 20.74 -33.60
N ILE A 163 4.71 21.82 -32.81
CA ILE A 163 5.32 21.80 -31.47
C ILE A 163 4.33 21.43 -30.36
N ILE A 164 4.88 20.96 -29.24
CA ILE A 164 4.15 20.78 -27.98
C ILE A 164 4.87 21.58 -26.90
N VAL A 165 4.11 22.34 -26.11
CA VAL A 165 4.62 23.10 -24.98
C VAL A 165 4.31 22.36 -23.67
N LEU A 166 5.34 22.04 -22.91
CA LEU A 166 5.23 21.39 -21.62
C LEU A 166 4.82 22.40 -20.53
N SER A 167 4.25 21.89 -19.43
CA SER A 167 3.86 22.72 -18.26
C SER A 167 5.00 23.55 -17.64
N CYS A 168 6.26 23.16 -17.86
CA CYS A 168 7.44 23.89 -17.39
C CYS A 168 7.87 25.05 -18.32
N GLY A 169 7.21 25.23 -19.47
CA GLY A 169 7.52 26.27 -20.46
C GLY A 169 8.54 25.86 -21.53
N HIS A 170 9.18 24.70 -21.41
CA HIS A 170 9.97 24.11 -22.50
C HIS A 170 9.05 23.52 -23.57
N PHE A 171 9.49 23.58 -24.83
CA PHE A 171 8.72 23.12 -25.97
C PHE A 171 9.62 22.41 -26.97
N PHE A 172 9.05 21.43 -27.65
CA PHE A 172 9.76 20.52 -28.54
C PHE A 172 8.87 20.12 -29.71
N THR A 173 9.44 19.54 -30.77
CA THR A 173 8.65 18.93 -31.84
C THR A 173 7.85 17.73 -31.32
N GLY A 174 6.65 17.52 -31.87
CA GLY A 174 5.80 16.40 -31.49
C GLY A 174 6.50 15.04 -31.68
N GLU A 175 7.23 14.88 -32.78
CA GLU A 175 7.98 13.66 -33.10
C GLU A 175 9.05 13.34 -32.04
N SER A 176 9.83 14.34 -31.63
CA SER A 176 10.84 14.19 -30.57
C SER A 176 10.24 13.69 -29.26
N LEU A 177 9.12 14.27 -28.84
CA LEU A 177 8.48 13.88 -27.58
C LEU A 177 7.76 12.54 -27.69
N ASP A 178 7.15 12.23 -28.82
CA ASP A 178 6.50 10.95 -29.04
C ASP A 178 7.49 9.78 -28.99
N GLY A 179 8.66 9.96 -29.59
CA GLY A 179 9.76 9.00 -29.52
C GLY A 179 10.30 8.85 -28.10
N MET A 180 10.57 9.96 -27.41
CA MET A 180 11.09 9.93 -26.04
C MET A 180 10.12 9.37 -25.00
N PHE A 181 8.82 9.53 -25.21
CA PHE A 181 7.79 9.03 -24.29
C PHE A 181 7.20 7.69 -24.75
N GLU A 182 7.86 7.02 -25.69
CA GLU A 182 7.57 5.65 -26.11
C GLU A 182 6.09 5.45 -26.49
N MET A 183 5.54 6.39 -27.26
CA MET A 183 4.11 6.37 -27.66
C MET A 183 3.73 5.11 -28.45
N SER A 184 4.70 4.45 -29.08
CA SER A 184 4.56 3.16 -29.75
C SER A 184 4.26 1.98 -28.81
N GLU A 185 4.54 2.09 -27.51
CA GLU A 185 4.17 1.07 -26.52
C GLU A 185 2.67 1.09 -26.18
N VAL A 186 2.03 2.26 -26.29
CA VAL A 186 0.64 2.49 -25.89
C VAL A 186 -0.32 2.67 -27.07
N TYR A 187 0.22 2.95 -28.26
CA TYR A 187 -0.53 3.07 -29.50
C TYR A 187 0.15 2.32 -30.64
N ARG A 188 -0.64 1.78 -31.56
CA ARG A 188 -0.16 1.22 -32.83
C ARG A 188 0.02 2.36 -33.83
N GLN A 189 1.16 2.37 -34.50
CA GLN A 189 1.50 3.33 -35.55
C GLN A 189 1.60 2.63 -36.91
N ASP A 190 1.24 3.31 -37.99
CA ASP A 190 1.53 2.89 -39.35
C ASP A 190 2.95 3.30 -39.79
N LEU A 191 3.34 2.93 -41.02
CA LEU A 191 4.64 3.29 -41.61
C LEU A 191 4.82 4.81 -41.81
N GLN A 192 3.75 5.59 -41.72
CA GLN A 192 3.72 7.04 -41.92
C GLN A 192 3.68 7.79 -40.58
N GLY A 193 3.73 7.08 -39.45
CA GLY A 193 3.70 7.66 -38.11
C GLY A 193 2.31 8.03 -37.58
N ASN A 194 1.23 7.67 -38.29
CA ASN A 194 -0.13 7.89 -37.82
C ASN A 194 -0.57 6.80 -36.84
N PHE A 195 -1.30 7.21 -35.81
CA PHE A 195 -1.86 6.28 -34.84
C PHE A 195 -3.09 5.59 -35.42
N THR A 196 -3.04 4.26 -35.54
CA THR A 196 -4.11 3.43 -36.12
C THR A 196 -4.92 2.69 -35.07
N GLY A 197 -4.42 2.60 -33.85
CA GLY A 197 -5.12 1.90 -32.79
C GLY A 197 -4.45 2.04 -31.44
N ILE A 198 -5.15 1.57 -30.42
CA ILE A 198 -4.64 1.48 -29.06
C ILE A 198 -3.91 0.15 -28.87
N ASN A 199 -2.80 0.18 -28.13
CA ASN A 199 -2.14 -1.02 -27.62
C ASN A 199 -2.45 -1.18 -26.13
N GLU A 200 -2.89 -2.36 -25.72
CA GLU A 200 -3.11 -2.70 -24.31
C GLU A 200 -1.90 -3.46 -23.80
N SER A 201 -0.96 -2.77 -23.15
CA SER A 201 0.10 -3.44 -22.40
C SER A 201 -0.29 -3.60 -20.94
N SER A 202 -0.10 -4.80 -20.40
CA SER A 202 -0.44 -5.21 -19.03
C SER A 202 0.64 -4.87 -17.99
N SER A 203 1.83 -4.44 -18.42
CA SER A 203 2.99 -4.17 -17.57
C SER A 203 2.78 -3.01 -16.56
N LEU A 204 3.64 -2.90 -15.55
CA LEU A 204 3.74 -1.65 -14.77
C LEU A 204 4.07 -0.49 -15.69
N ALA A 205 3.49 0.68 -15.41
CA ALA A 205 3.88 1.89 -16.10
C ALA A 205 5.32 2.27 -15.72
N SER A 206 6.10 2.70 -16.71
CA SER A 206 7.30 3.51 -16.48
C SER A 206 6.96 4.74 -15.62
N SER A 207 7.98 5.29 -14.95
CA SER A 207 7.81 6.53 -14.17
C SER A 207 7.18 7.63 -15.02
N VAL A 208 6.46 8.56 -14.38
CA VAL A 208 5.83 9.70 -15.09
C VAL A 208 6.88 10.38 -15.99
N PRO A 209 6.61 10.53 -17.30
CA PRO A 209 7.53 11.17 -18.22
C PRO A 209 7.99 12.53 -17.71
N GLN A 210 9.26 12.86 -17.95
CA GLN A 210 9.87 14.09 -17.46
C GLN A 210 10.34 14.95 -18.63
N CYS A 211 10.32 16.27 -18.44
CA CYS A 211 10.87 17.20 -19.42
C CYS A 211 12.37 16.91 -19.67
N PRO A 212 12.82 16.82 -20.94
CA PRO A 212 14.21 16.56 -21.28
C PRO A 212 15.21 17.59 -20.72
N ASP A 213 14.81 18.87 -20.67
CA ASP A 213 15.72 19.96 -20.25
C ASP A 213 15.78 20.15 -18.74
N CYS A 214 14.64 20.00 -18.04
CA CYS A 214 14.56 20.32 -16.60
C CYS A 214 14.13 19.17 -15.69
N ASN A 215 13.83 17.99 -16.25
CA ASN A 215 13.30 16.83 -15.54
C ASN A 215 12.00 17.08 -14.76
N CYS A 216 11.27 18.16 -15.07
CA CYS A 216 9.97 18.42 -14.47
C CYS A 216 8.96 17.35 -14.95
N PRO A 217 8.24 16.64 -14.07
CA PRO A 217 7.22 15.67 -14.47
C PRO A 217 6.15 16.32 -15.35
N LEU A 218 5.74 15.62 -16.40
CA LEU A 218 4.66 16.05 -17.28
C LEU A 218 3.32 16.12 -16.52
N ARG A 219 2.45 17.03 -16.95
CA ARG A 219 1.16 17.30 -16.32
C ARG A 219 0.02 17.04 -17.30
N GLN A 220 -0.97 16.27 -16.85
CA GLN A 220 -2.11 15.83 -17.66
C GLN A 220 -2.89 17.00 -18.30
N TYR A 221 -3.03 18.10 -17.56
CA TYR A 221 -3.78 19.27 -18.04
C TYR A 221 -3.02 20.08 -19.10
N ALA A 222 -1.70 19.98 -19.17
CA ALA A 222 -0.86 20.78 -20.05
C ALA A 222 -0.57 20.07 -21.38
N THR A 223 -0.45 18.74 -21.35
CA THR A 223 -0.13 17.93 -22.53
C THR A 223 -1.09 16.74 -22.69
N PRO A 224 -2.35 16.98 -23.11
CA PRO A 224 -3.35 15.93 -23.23
C PRO A 224 -2.97 14.73 -24.10
N ARG A 225 -2.17 14.94 -25.15
CA ARG A 225 -1.62 13.88 -26.02
C ARG A 225 -1.00 12.72 -25.26
N TYR A 226 -0.26 13.03 -24.19
CA TYR A 226 0.47 12.04 -23.39
C TYR A 226 -0.34 11.51 -22.20
N ASN A 227 -1.61 11.89 -22.07
CA ASN A 227 -2.44 11.50 -20.93
C ASN A 227 -2.52 9.99 -20.75
N ARG A 228 -2.50 9.20 -21.82
CA ARG A 228 -2.52 7.74 -21.70
C ARG A 228 -1.32 7.21 -20.90
N VAL A 229 -0.11 7.66 -21.22
CA VAL A 229 1.14 7.29 -20.54
C VAL A 229 1.18 7.91 -19.13
N ILE A 230 0.87 9.20 -19.01
CA ILE A 230 0.89 9.94 -17.75
C ILE A 230 -0.11 9.34 -16.76
N ASN A 231 -1.36 9.08 -17.18
CA ASN A 231 -2.43 8.57 -16.32
C ASN A 231 -2.09 7.17 -15.80
N ARG A 232 -1.53 6.30 -16.64
CA ARG A 232 -1.07 4.97 -16.21
C ARG A 232 -0.01 5.07 -15.11
N ALA A 233 0.98 5.95 -15.29
CA ALA A 233 2.04 6.18 -14.30
C ALA A 233 1.52 6.83 -13.01
N VAL A 234 0.65 7.84 -13.13
CA VAL A 234 0.04 8.53 -11.98
C VAL A 234 -0.81 7.57 -11.14
N ILE A 235 -1.63 6.71 -11.76
CA ILE A 235 -2.45 5.73 -11.04
C ILE A 235 -1.59 4.67 -10.35
N ASP A 236 -0.49 4.26 -10.98
CA ASP A 236 0.47 3.35 -10.36
C ASP A 236 1.16 4.00 -9.14
N GLU A 237 1.61 5.26 -9.25
CA GLU A 237 2.14 6.01 -8.11
C GLU A 237 1.11 6.18 -6.99
N MET A 238 -0.15 6.50 -7.32
CA MET A 238 -1.24 6.63 -6.35
C MET A 238 -1.49 5.31 -5.61
N SER A 239 -1.47 4.19 -6.33
CA SER A 239 -1.62 2.85 -5.76
C SER A 239 -0.45 2.52 -4.83
N LYS A 240 0.80 2.79 -5.25
CA LYS A 240 2.00 2.61 -4.41
C LYS A 240 1.94 3.46 -3.12
N ARG A 241 1.52 4.73 -3.22
CA ARG A 241 1.34 5.62 -2.05
C ARG A 241 0.27 5.10 -1.10
N PHE A 242 -0.85 4.60 -1.63
CA PHE A 242 -1.91 3.99 -0.85
C PHE A 242 -1.40 2.77 -0.08
N LEU A 243 -0.64 1.89 -0.73
CA LEU A 243 -0.06 0.70 -0.08
C LEU A 243 0.92 1.07 1.02
N VAL A 244 1.88 1.95 0.73
CA VAL A 244 2.91 2.35 1.72
C VAL A 244 2.29 3.09 2.91
N SER A 245 1.35 4.01 2.67
CA SER A 245 0.69 4.74 3.77
C SER A 245 -0.18 3.83 4.62
N SER A 246 -0.93 2.90 4.00
CA SER A 246 -1.77 1.95 4.73
C SER A 246 -0.92 0.93 5.50
N GLN A 247 0.26 0.57 4.98
CA GLN A 247 1.21 -0.30 5.71
C GLN A 247 1.78 0.40 6.96
N VAL A 248 2.11 1.69 6.87
CA VAL A 248 2.55 2.46 8.04
C VAL A 248 1.46 2.54 9.10
N GLU A 249 0.23 2.85 8.69
CA GLU A 249 -0.93 2.91 9.58
C GLU A 249 -1.24 1.54 10.21
N LEU A 250 -1.14 0.45 9.45
CA LEU A 250 -1.30 -0.91 9.97
C LEU A 250 -0.25 -1.23 11.04
N ARG A 251 1.04 -0.89 10.81
CA ARG A 251 2.11 -1.11 11.80
C ARG A 251 1.85 -0.31 13.09
N GLU A 252 1.31 0.90 12.99
CA GLU A 252 0.91 1.68 14.17
C GLU A 252 -0.21 0.99 14.95
N LEU A 253 -1.21 0.43 14.26
CA LEU A 253 -2.28 -0.34 14.89
C LEU A 253 -1.75 -1.64 15.52
N GLU A 254 -0.87 -2.38 14.84
CA GLU A 254 -0.22 -3.58 15.37
C GLU A 254 0.62 -3.28 16.62
N ASN A 255 1.33 -2.15 16.64
CA ASN A 255 2.08 -1.70 17.82
C ASN A 255 1.14 -1.41 19.00
N LYS A 256 0.02 -0.71 18.78
CA LYS A 256 -1.01 -0.48 19.82
C LYS A 256 -1.63 -1.79 20.31
N THR A 257 -1.86 -2.76 19.42
CA THR A 257 -2.34 -4.10 19.79
C THR A 257 -1.32 -4.81 20.68
N ARG A 258 -0.03 -4.70 20.39
CA ARG A 258 1.05 -5.26 21.22
C ARG A 258 1.13 -4.58 22.59
N GLU A 259 1.03 -3.24 22.63
CA GLU A 259 0.99 -2.49 23.89
C GLU A 259 -0.20 -2.92 24.76
N LEU A 260 -1.36 -3.14 24.15
CA LEU A 260 -2.55 -3.66 24.84
C LEU A 260 -2.34 -5.08 25.37
N GLU A 261 -1.73 -5.97 24.57
CA GLU A 261 -1.40 -7.34 24.98
C GLU A 261 -0.48 -7.34 26.20
N GLN A 262 0.59 -6.53 26.18
CA GLN A 262 1.52 -6.39 27.30
C GLN A 262 0.83 -5.84 28.55
N GLU A 263 0.03 -4.77 28.40
CA GLU A 263 -0.72 -4.20 29.53
C GLU A 263 -1.64 -5.24 30.18
N TYR A 264 -2.27 -6.09 29.38
CA TYR A 264 -3.16 -7.13 29.87
C TYR A 264 -2.42 -8.21 30.65
N GLU A 265 -1.24 -8.60 30.18
CA GLU A 265 -0.38 -9.58 30.84
C GLU A 265 0.16 -9.06 32.16
N ASP A 266 0.65 -7.81 32.19
CA ASP A 266 1.20 -7.18 33.38
C ASP A 266 0.13 -7.01 34.47
N SER A 267 -1.12 -6.73 34.07
CA SER A 267 -2.25 -6.52 35.00
C SER A 267 -3.11 -7.77 35.24
N ALA A 268 -2.78 -8.91 34.62
CA ALA A 268 -3.60 -10.12 34.71
C ALA A 268 -3.70 -10.63 36.15
N SER A 269 -2.57 -10.72 36.85
CA SER A 269 -2.51 -11.16 38.25
C SER A 269 -3.32 -10.25 39.17
N ASP A 270 -3.15 -8.93 39.05
CA ASP A 270 -3.83 -7.93 39.88
C ASP A 270 -5.35 -7.98 39.71
N VAL A 271 -5.83 -8.12 38.47
CA VAL A 271 -7.27 -8.24 38.20
C VAL A 271 -7.83 -9.55 38.74
N ILE A 272 -7.08 -10.64 38.57
CA ILE A 272 -7.44 -11.97 39.06
C ILE A 272 -7.51 -12.01 40.59
N GLU A 273 -6.63 -11.30 41.29
CA GLU A 273 -6.64 -11.13 42.75
C GLU A 273 -7.79 -10.22 43.21
N ALA A 274 -8.02 -9.09 42.51
CA ALA A 274 -9.13 -8.19 42.78
C ALA A 274 -10.51 -8.85 42.58
N VAL A 275 -10.62 -9.86 41.69
CA VAL A 275 -11.82 -10.70 41.57
C VAL A 275 -12.04 -11.52 42.83
N GLY A 276 -10.98 -11.99 43.49
CA GLY A 276 -11.05 -12.80 44.72
C GLY A 276 -11.60 -12.02 45.91
N ASP A 277 -11.19 -10.76 46.06
CA ASP A 277 -11.45 -9.92 47.22
C ASP A 277 -12.86 -9.26 47.15
N GLY A 278 -13.89 -10.03 47.55
CA GLY A 278 -15.32 -9.74 47.32
C GLY A 278 -15.94 -8.50 47.98
N ARG A 279 -15.20 -7.44 48.31
CA ARG A 279 -15.72 -6.29 49.09
C ARG A 279 -16.21 -5.08 48.28
N ARG A 280 -16.06 -5.02 46.94
CA ARG A 280 -16.44 -3.81 46.14
C ARG A 280 -16.92 -4.10 44.71
N GLU A 281 -18.11 -4.67 44.55
CA GLU A 281 -18.73 -4.97 43.25
C GLU A 281 -18.81 -3.76 42.29
N THR A 282 -19.14 -2.57 42.81
CA THR A 282 -19.24 -1.34 42.00
C THR A 282 -17.88 -0.86 41.48
N LYS A 283 -16.82 -0.91 42.28
CA LYS A 283 -15.47 -0.55 41.81
C LYS A 283 -14.92 -1.58 40.83
N PHE A 284 -15.22 -2.86 41.06
CA PHE A 284 -14.78 -3.95 40.18
C PHE A 284 -15.47 -3.90 38.81
N THR A 285 -16.78 -3.63 38.76
CA THR A 285 -17.49 -3.43 37.49
C THR A 285 -17.03 -2.18 36.73
N GLU A 286 -16.62 -1.11 37.42
CA GLU A 286 -16.01 0.06 36.79
C GLU A 286 -14.61 -0.24 36.22
N LEU A 287 -13.79 -1.02 36.95
CA LEU A 287 -12.49 -1.49 36.45
C LEU A 287 -12.63 -2.37 35.21
N LEU A 288 -13.60 -3.31 35.21
CA LEU A 288 -13.90 -4.13 34.03
C LEU A 288 -14.41 -3.30 32.85
N LYS A 289 -15.17 -2.22 33.08
CA LYS A 289 -15.58 -1.29 32.02
C LYS A 289 -14.37 -0.59 31.42
N LYS A 290 -13.51 0.03 32.25
CA LYS A 290 -12.29 0.72 31.80
C LYS A 290 -11.34 -0.22 31.04
N ARG A 291 -11.20 -1.47 31.51
CA ARG A 291 -10.42 -2.51 30.82
C ARG A 291 -11.02 -2.82 29.44
N ASN A 292 -12.34 -2.92 29.32
CA ASN A 292 -13.00 -3.17 28.03
C ASN A 292 -13.04 -1.96 27.08
N ASP A 293 -12.81 -0.74 27.55
CA ASP A 293 -12.88 0.47 26.71
C ASP A 293 -11.70 0.57 25.74
N LYS A 294 -10.47 0.24 26.19
CA LYS A 294 -9.26 0.31 25.36
C LYS A 294 -9.32 -0.64 24.13
N PRO A 295 -9.65 -1.94 24.26
CA PRO A 295 -9.84 -2.81 23.10
C PRO A 295 -10.94 -2.31 22.18
N ARG A 296 -12.05 -1.78 22.72
CA ARG A 296 -13.16 -1.25 21.90
C ARG A 296 -12.75 -0.05 21.05
N GLU A 297 -11.98 0.86 21.61
CA GLU A 297 -11.44 1.99 20.84
C GLU A 297 -10.45 1.53 19.77
N LEU A 298 -9.64 0.52 20.08
CA LEU A 298 -8.72 -0.08 19.11
C LEU A 298 -9.48 -0.85 18.01
N GLU A 299 -10.52 -1.62 18.34
CA GLU A 299 -11.42 -2.27 17.38
C GLU A 299 -12.08 -1.24 16.47
N LYS A 300 -12.58 -0.13 17.00
CA LYS A 300 -13.13 0.97 16.17
C LYS A 300 -12.07 1.57 15.23
N ALA A 301 -10.84 1.73 15.70
CA ALA A 301 -9.74 2.25 14.89
C ALA A 301 -9.38 1.27 13.76
N ILE A 302 -9.27 -0.02 14.05
CA ILE A 302 -9.01 -1.07 13.05
C ILE A 302 -10.20 -1.20 12.09
N GLN A 303 -11.44 -1.08 12.56
CA GLN A 303 -12.61 -1.12 11.70
C GLN A 303 -12.60 0.04 10.68
N LYS A 304 -12.29 1.27 11.13
CA LYS A 304 -12.12 2.42 10.24
C LYS A 304 -11.00 2.19 9.22
N PHE A 305 -9.89 1.61 9.65
CA PHE A 305 -8.80 1.21 8.77
C PHE A 305 -9.27 0.18 7.72
N CYS A 306 -9.92 -0.90 8.16
CA CYS A 306 -10.47 -1.95 7.30
C CYS A 306 -11.43 -1.36 6.26
N GLU A 307 -12.35 -0.46 6.64
CA GLU A 307 -13.22 0.23 5.69
C GLU A 307 -12.43 1.03 4.65
N LYS A 308 -11.37 1.74 5.06
CA LYS A 308 -10.53 2.52 4.15
C LYS A 308 -9.75 1.64 3.15
N VAL A 309 -9.33 0.44 3.56
CA VAL A 309 -8.49 -0.45 2.72
C VAL A 309 -9.26 -1.41 1.83
N LYS A 310 -10.59 -1.49 1.97
CA LYS A 310 -11.45 -2.31 1.09
C LYS A 310 -11.21 -1.98 -0.38
N ASP A 311 -11.28 -3.00 -1.23
CA ASP A 311 -11.07 -2.92 -2.68
C ASP A 311 -11.81 -1.75 -3.33
N LYS A 312 -13.11 -1.59 -3.03
CA LYS A 312 -13.96 -0.48 -3.53
C LYS A 312 -13.43 0.93 -3.24
N HIS A 313 -12.53 1.07 -2.27
CA HIS A 313 -11.96 2.35 -1.88
C HIS A 313 -10.55 2.56 -2.42
N GLN A 314 -9.94 1.54 -3.04
CA GLN A 314 -8.63 1.67 -3.67
C GLN A 314 -8.71 2.59 -4.91
N PRO A 315 -7.71 3.48 -5.12
CA PRO A 315 -7.71 4.40 -6.25
C PRO A 315 -7.89 3.71 -7.62
N ALA A 316 -7.17 2.60 -7.85
CA ALA A 316 -7.24 1.88 -9.11
C ALA A 316 -8.64 1.28 -9.37
N THR A 317 -9.25 0.66 -8.34
CA THR A 317 -10.59 0.07 -8.45
C THR A 317 -11.66 1.12 -8.72
N LYS A 318 -11.65 2.26 -7.99
CA LYS A 318 -12.59 3.36 -8.24
C LYS A 318 -12.52 3.88 -9.68
N LEU A 319 -11.29 4.00 -10.20
CA LEU A 319 -11.11 4.44 -11.57
C LEU A 319 -11.60 3.40 -12.55
N HIS A 320 -11.29 2.11 -12.33
CA HIS A 320 -11.79 1.02 -13.17
C HIS A 320 -13.31 0.98 -13.21
N ASP A 321 -13.98 1.08 -12.06
CA ASP A 321 -15.45 1.13 -11.97
C ASP A 321 -16.02 2.33 -12.76
N ALA A 322 -15.36 3.50 -12.68
CA ALA A 322 -15.73 4.68 -13.45
C ALA A 322 -15.51 4.49 -14.96
N MET A 323 -14.41 3.83 -15.36
CA MET A 323 -14.12 3.50 -16.76
C MET A 323 -15.16 2.53 -17.32
N VAL A 324 -15.49 1.45 -16.59
CA VAL A 324 -16.53 0.49 -16.99
C VAL A 324 -17.88 1.19 -17.15
N THR A 325 -18.21 2.09 -16.23
CA THR A 325 -19.45 2.89 -16.31
C THR A 325 -19.46 3.78 -17.55
N ALA A 326 -18.35 4.46 -17.84
CA ALA A 326 -18.23 5.33 -19.02
C ALA A 326 -18.29 4.54 -20.34
N ILE A 327 -17.76 3.32 -20.38
CA ILE A 327 -17.86 2.42 -21.54
C ILE A 327 -19.31 1.99 -21.73
N ARG A 328 -19.99 1.52 -20.67
CA ARG A 328 -21.40 1.08 -20.73
C ARG A 328 -22.41 2.16 -21.11
N GLN A 329 -22.06 3.43 -20.92
CA GLN A 329 -22.90 4.56 -21.31
C GLN A 329 -22.77 4.92 -22.80
N ARG A 330 -21.86 4.28 -23.55
CA ARG A 330 -21.79 4.42 -25.01
C ARG A 330 -23.01 3.80 -25.65
N SER A 331 -23.45 4.36 -26.78
CA SER A 331 -24.59 3.80 -27.49
C SER A 331 -24.18 2.48 -28.16
N LEU A 332 -25.07 1.49 -28.16
CA LEU A 332 -24.88 0.20 -28.84
C LEU A 332 -24.51 0.38 -30.33
N ASP A 333 -24.98 1.46 -30.97
CA ASP A 333 -24.66 1.78 -32.37
C ASP A 333 -23.19 2.20 -32.58
N GLU A 334 -22.52 2.78 -31.56
CA GLU A 334 -21.10 3.14 -31.62
C GLU A 334 -20.18 1.92 -31.35
N GLU A 335 -20.62 1.00 -30.50
CA GLU A 335 -19.90 -0.26 -30.23
C GLU A 335 -19.97 -1.23 -31.43
N LEU A 336 -21.11 -1.26 -32.14
CA LEU A 336 -21.26 -2.05 -33.37
C LEU A 336 -20.38 -1.55 -34.53
N GLN A 337 -20.12 -0.24 -34.61
CA GLN A 337 -19.23 0.34 -35.63
C GLN A 337 -17.75 0.03 -35.39
N THR A 338 -17.35 -0.23 -34.14
CA THR A 338 -15.95 -0.43 -33.77
C THR A 338 -15.54 -1.91 -33.67
N LEU A 339 -16.48 -2.86 -33.83
CA LEU A 339 -16.28 -4.33 -33.80
C LEU A 339 -15.31 -4.80 -32.69
N SER A 340 -15.26 -4.08 -31.57
CA SER A 340 -14.34 -4.35 -30.47
C SER A 340 -15.14 -4.52 -29.20
N ILE A 341 -15.50 -5.77 -28.91
CA ILE A 341 -15.93 -6.16 -27.57
C ILE A 341 -14.64 -6.41 -26.77
N THR A 342 -13.96 -5.33 -26.39
CA THR A 342 -12.92 -5.42 -25.38
C THR A 342 -13.62 -5.49 -24.03
N GLU A 343 -13.77 -6.70 -23.48
CA GLU A 343 -14.05 -6.81 -22.05
C GLU A 343 -12.91 -6.08 -21.33
N PRO A 344 -13.17 -5.00 -20.58
CA PRO A 344 -12.11 -4.30 -19.87
C PRO A 344 -11.49 -5.34 -18.94
N ALA A 345 -10.22 -5.66 -19.19
CA ALA A 345 -9.49 -6.65 -18.41
C ALA A 345 -9.72 -6.34 -16.94
N ARG A 346 -10.22 -7.32 -16.17
CA ARG A 346 -10.41 -7.18 -14.73
C ARG A 346 -9.04 -6.83 -14.16
N THR A 347 -8.83 -5.56 -13.82
CA THR A 347 -7.68 -5.19 -13.01
C THR A 347 -7.99 -5.74 -11.63
N SER A 348 -7.58 -6.99 -11.38
CA SER A 348 -7.52 -7.55 -10.03
C SER A 348 -6.90 -6.48 -9.13
N PRO A 349 -7.45 -6.21 -7.93
CA PRO A 349 -6.84 -5.27 -7.01
C PRO A 349 -5.37 -5.65 -6.86
N ARG A 350 -4.48 -4.75 -7.30
CA ARG A 350 -3.05 -5.07 -7.50
C ARG A 350 -2.38 -5.58 -6.22
N ASP A 351 -2.98 -5.34 -5.05
CA ASP A 351 -2.56 -5.91 -3.77
C ASP A 351 -3.70 -5.91 -2.73
N ARG A 352 -4.17 -7.11 -2.33
CA ARG A 352 -5.16 -7.30 -1.24
C ARG A 352 -4.52 -7.53 0.13
N ARG A 353 -3.18 -7.67 0.21
CA ARG A 353 -2.48 -8.08 1.44
C ARG A 353 -2.79 -7.19 2.63
N ILE A 354 -2.91 -5.89 2.41
CA ILE A 354 -3.21 -4.91 3.47
C ILE A 354 -4.63 -5.07 4.01
N ALA A 355 -5.61 -5.35 3.15
CA ALA A 355 -6.99 -5.60 3.58
C ALA A 355 -7.08 -6.86 4.44
N PHE A 356 -6.41 -7.94 4.01
CA PHE A 356 -6.31 -9.18 4.78
C PHE A 356 -5.56 -8.99 6.10
N ALA A 357 -4.43 -8.28 6.09
CA ALA A 357 -3.67 -8.01 7.30
C ALA A 357 -4.47 -7.14 8.30
N GLY A 358 -5.28 -6.19 7.82
CA GLY A 358 -6.23 -5.44 8.65
C GLY A 358 -7.28 -6.34 9.31
N ALA A 359 -7.85 -7.31 8.56
CA ALA A 359 -8.75 -8.32 9.13
C ALA A 359 -8.05 -9.21 10.16
N GLY A 360 -6.81 -9.61 9.90
CA GLY A 360 -5.96 -10.35 10.85
C GLY A 360 -5.68 -9.55 12.13
N ALA A 361 -5.42 -8.25 12.01
CA ALA A 361 -5.23 -7.36 13.16
C ALA A 361 -6.51 -7.25 14.02
N MET A 362 -7.69 -7.19 13.39
CA MET A 362 -8.98 -7.25 14.10
C MET A 362 -9.12 -8.56 14.88
N LEU A 363 -8.84 -9.71 14.24
CA LEU A 363 -8.87 -11.01 14.90
C LEU A 363 -7.88 -11.09 16.05
N ARG A 364 -6.70 -10.48 15.93
CA ARG A 364 -5.72 -10.42 17.03
C ARG A 364 -6.27 -9.69 18.25
N VAL A 365 -6.90 -8.53 18.08
CA VAL A 365 -7.51 -7.78 19.21
C VAL A 365 -8.65 -8.57 19.86
N GLN A 366 -9.48 -9.23 19.05
CA GLN A 366 -10.54 -10.12 19.55
C GLN A 366 -9.97 -11.31 20.31
N CYS A 367 -8.87 -11.91 19.82
CA CYS A 367 -8.15 -12.98 20.47
C CYS A 367 -7.62 -12.55 21.84
N ILE A 368 -6.94 -11.40 21.93
CA ILE A 368 -6.45 -10.84 23.21
C ILE A 368 -7.62 -10.59 24.17
N THR A 369 -8.70 -9.99 23.69
CA THR A 369 -9.89 -9.67 24.49
C THR A 369 -10.59 -10.93 25.01
N LEU A 370 -10.71 -11.97 24.19
CA LEU A 370 -11.28 -13.25 24.61
C LEU A 370 -10.36 -13.97 25.59
N ALA A 371 -9.05 -13.98 25.33
CA ALA A 371 -8.06 -14.62 26.19
C ALA A 371 -8.05 -14.01 27.60
N ASP A 372 -8.26 -12.70 27.72
CA ASP A 372 -8.43 -12.00 28.99
C ASP A 372 -9.76 -12.35 29.68
N LYS A 373 -10.85 -12.44 28.91
CA LYS A 373 -12.20 -12.70 29.44
C LYS A 373 -12.38 -14.11 29.99
N PHE A 374 -11.73 -15.14 29.44
CA PHE A 374 -11.93 -16.52 29.86
C PHE A 374 -11.51 -16.79 31.32
N PRO A 375 -10.28 -16.44 31.77
CA PRO A 375 -9.87 -16.60 33.17
C PRO A 375 -10.72 -15.79 34.14
N ILE A 376 -11.07 -14.55 33.77
CA ILE A 376 -11.94 -13.68 34.58
C ILE A 376 -13.32 -14.32 34.74
N ALA A 377 -13.90 -14.84 33.65
CA ALA A 377 -15.20 -15.51 33.67
C ALA A 377 -15.19 -16.79 34.51
N GLN A 378 -14.10 -17.57 34.45
CA GLN A 378 -13.93 -18.79 35.22
C GLN A 378 -13.94 -18.50 36.73
N LYS A 379 -13.25 -17.43 37.17
CA LYS A 379 -13.25 -17.03 38.59
C LYS A 379 -14.57 -16.38 39.04
N LEU A 380 -15.24 -15.64 38.15
CA LEU A 380 -16.54 -15.03 38.46
C LEU A 380 -17.69 -16.04 38.52
N GLY A 381 -17.62 -17.12 37.74
CA GLY A 381 -18.58 -18.23 37.77
C GLY A 381 -18.64 -18.97 39.10
N SER A 382 -17.61 -18.81 39.96
CA SER A 382 -17.57 -19.37 41.31
C SER A 382 -18.28 -18.51 42.37
N LYS A 383 -18.76 -17.30 42.02
CA LYS A 383 -19.44 -16.37 42.95
C LYS A 383 -20.95 -16.27 42.66
N ASN A 384 -21.75 -16.22 43.73
CA ASN A 384 -23.20 -15.99 43.69
C ASN A 384 -23.51 -14.60 44.29
N PRO A 385 -24.19 -13.68 43.57
CA PRO A 385 -24.75 -13.80 42.21
C PRO A 385 -23.70 -13.59 41.09
N PRO A 386 -23.96 -14.10 39.86
CA PRO A 386 -23.03 -13.99 38.74
C PRO A 386 -22.93 -12.54 38.24
N ILE A 387 -21.74 -11.95 38.40
CA ILE A 387 -21.44 -10.61 37.88
C ILE A 387 -21.42 -10.67 36.34
N LYS A 388 -22.27 -9.86 35.69
CA LYS A 388 -22.33 -9.78 34.23
C LYS A 388 -21.04 -9.16 33.68
N ILE A 389 -20.35 -9.89 32.82
CA ILE A 389 -19.18 -9.39 32.09
C ILE A 389 -19.65 -8.35 31.06
N PRO A 390 -19.06 -7.13 31.04
CA PRO A 390 -19.36 -6.15 30.00
C PRO A 390 -19.00 -6.69 28.60
N GLY A 391 -19.95 -6.60 27.67
CA GLY A 391 -19.74 -6.96 26.26
C GLY A 391 -20.21 -8.35 25.82
N GLY A 392 -20.95 -9.09 26.66
CA GLY A 392 -21.62 -10.35 26.27
C GLY A 392 -20.99 -11.59 26.90
N SER A 393 -21.61 -12.76 26.67
CA SER A 393 -21.09 -14.02 27.21
C SER A 393 -19.82 -14.46 26.46
N PRO A 394 -18.73 -14.83 27.15
CA PRO A 394 -17.49 -15.29 26.50
C PRO A 394 -17.72 -16.45 25.54
N LYS A 395 -18.67 -17.34 25.87
CA LYS A 395 -19.06 -18.47 25.03
C LYS A 395 -19.68 -18.05 23.68
N ALA A 396 -20.54 -17.04 23.66
CA ALA A 396 -21.16 -16.57 22.42
C ALA A 396 -20.14 -15.84 21.54
N LEU A 397 -19.29 -15.01 22.15
CA LEU A 397 -18.22 -14.29 21.44
C LEU A 397 -17.20 -15.25 20.82
N ALA A 398 -16.84 -16.33 21.53
CA ALA A 398 -15.91 -17.34 21.03
C ALA A 398 -16.44 -18.08 19.80
N LYS A 399 -17.74 -18.41 19.77
CA LYS A 399 -18.37 -19.04 18.59
C LYS A 399 -18.30 -18.13 17.35
N LEU A 400 -18.61 -16.85 17.51
CA LEU A 400 -18.50 -15.87 16.43
C LEU A 400 -17.04 -15.73 15.97
N PHE A 401 -16.10 -15.68 16.92
CA PHE A 401 -14.67 -15.63 16.64
C PHE A 401 -14.19 -16.83 15.80
N PHE A 402 -14.57 -18.06 16.15
CA PHE A 402 -14.19 -19.25 15.39
C PHE A 402 -14.71 -19.22 13.94
N GLN A 403 -15.92 -18.70 13.73
CA GLN A 403 -16.49 -18.50 12.39
C GLN A 403 -15.69 -17.46 11.60
N SER A 404 -15.41 -16.30 12.20
CA SER A 404 -14.62 -15.23 11.58
C SER A 404 -13.18 -15.67 11.27
N CYS A 405 -12.53 -16.41 12.17
CA CYS A 405 -11.21 -16.98 11.93
C CYS A 405 -11.21 -17.99 10.78
N THR A 406 -12.19 -18.91 10.73
CA THR A 406 -12.27 -19.89 9.63
C THR A 406 -12.40 -19.19 8.29
N SER A 407 -13.34 -18.24 8.18
CA SER A 407 -13.54 -17.46 6.95
C SER A 407 -12.28 -16.67 6.55
N HIS A 408 -11.56 -16.09 7.52
CA HIS A 408 -10.32 -15.36 7.25
C HIS A 408 -9.20 -16.28 6.75
N ILE A 409 -9.05 -17.47 7.35
CA ILE A 409 -8.05 -18.46 6.95
C ILE A 409 -8.33 -18.92 5.52
N ASP A 410 -9.57 -19.33 5.20
CA ASP A 410 -9.97 -19.80 3.88
C ASP A 410 -9.68 -18.72 2.82
N SER A 411 -10.10 -17.48 3.07
CA SER A 411 -9.84 -16.37 2.14
C SER A 411 -8.34 -16.03 2.00
N CYS A 412 -7.52 -16.22 3.05
CA CYS A 412 -6.06 -16.07 2.94
C CYS A 412 -5.42 -17.20 2.11
N LEU A 413 -5.96 -18.42 2.18
CA LEU A 413 -5.48 -19.55 1.39
C LEU A 413 -5.82 -19.37 -0.09
N ASP A 414 -7.04 -18.92 -0.39
CA ASP A 414 -7.51 -18.62 -1.75
C ASP A 414 -6.64 -17.55 -2.42
N GLU A 415 -6.27 -16.50 -1.68
CA GLU A 415 -5.39 -15.41 -2.14
C GLU A 415 -3.90 -15.75 -2.02
N ASN A 416 -3.56 -16.97 -1.60
CA ASN A 416 -2.20 -17.47 -1.42
C ASN A 416 -1.31 -16.58 -0.53
N LEU A 417 -1.83 -16.23 0.65
CA LEU A 417 -1.19 -15.45 1.71
C LEU A 417 -0.87 -16.35 2.93
N PRO A 418 0.11 -17.26 2.83
CA PRO A 418 0.35 -18.30 3.84
C PRO A 418 0.70 -17.74 5.22
N LYS A 419 1.43 -16.61 5.28
CA LYS A 419 1.79 -15.96 6.54
C LYS A 419 0.56 -15.57 7.36
N LEU A 420 -0.40 -14.87 6.75
CA LEU A 420 -1.60 -14.39 7.43
C LEU A 420 -2.52 -15.55 7.82
N ALA A 421 -2.59 -16.59 6.98
CA ALA A 421 -3.31 -17.81 7.28
C ALA A 421 -2.75 -18.49 8.55
N VAL A 422 -1.42 -18.63 8.65
CA VAL A 422 -0.75 -19.23 9.82
C VAL A 422 -1.01 -18.41 11.09
N GLU A 423 -0.90 -17.08 11.03
CA GLU A 423 -1.25 -16.21 12.16
C GLU A 423 -2.71 -16.41 12.61
N GLY A 424 -3.65 -16.48 11.65
CA GLY A 424 -5.06 -16.77 11.91
C GLY A 424 -5.29 -18.13 12.60
N ILE A 425 -4.57 -19.16 12.15
CA ILE A 425 -4.62 -20.51 12.74
C ILE A 425 -4.09 -20.51 14.19
N LEU A 426 -3.01 -19.79 14.47
CA LEU A 426 -2.47 -19.63 15.82
C LEU A 426 -3.48 -18.95 16.76
N TYR A 427 -4.18 -17.91 16.28
CA TYR A 427 -5.26 -17.28 17.05
C TYR A 427 -6.41 -18.24 17.34
N TYR A 428 -6.82 -19.02 16.33
CA TYR A 428 -7.87 -20.03 16.49
C TYR A 428 -7.48 -21.07 17.55
N ALA A 429 -6.25 -21.61 17.47
CA ALA A 429 -5.72 -22.59 18.41
C ALA A 429 -5.66 -22.07 19.86
N LYS A 430 -5.17 -20.84 20.05
CA LYS A 430 -5.09 -20.18 21.37
C LYS A 430 -6.46 -20.10 22.03
N ILE A 431 -7.49 -19.68 21.28
CA ILE A 431 -8.85 -19.54 21.81
C ILE A 431 -9.55 -20.90 21.97
N ALA A 432 -9.33 -21.86 21.07
CA ALA A 432 -9.89 -23.21 21.20
C ALA A 432 -9.48 -23.87 22.52
N ARG A 433 -8.20 -23.70 22.91
CA ARG A 433 -7.68 -24.20 24.19
C ARG A 433 -8.35 -23.55 25.41
N LEU A 434 -8.45 -22.22 25.42
CA LEU A 434 -9.08 -21.49 26.53
C LEU A 434 -10.58 -21.78 26.64
N TYR A 435 -11.25 -21.92 25.49
CA TYR A 435 -12.65 -22.27 25.41
C TYR A 435 -12.94 -23.68 25.96
N ASP A 436 -12.11 -24.67 25.62
CA ASP A 436 -12.23 -26.04 26.14
C ASP A 436 -12.01 -26.09 27.66
N SER A 437 -10.99 -25.39 28.17
CA SER A 437 -10.74 -25.25 29.61
C SER A 437 -11.94 -24.63 30.34
N TYR A 438 -12.49 -23.53 29.80
CA TYR A 438 -13.66 -22.86 30.36
C TYR A 438 -14.91 -23.76 30.40
N ILE A 439 -15.17 -24.53 29.34
CA ILE A 439 -16.30 -25.47 29.30
C ILE A 439 -16.15 -26.56 30.36
N ARG A 440 -14.96 -27.17 30.47
CA ARG A 440 -14.72 -28.26 31.43
C ARG A 440 -14.94 -27.83 32.87
N CYS A 441 -14.51 -26.61 33.24
CA CYS A 441 -14.74 -26.08 34.58
C CYS A 441 -16.21 -25.70 34.87
N SER A 442 -17.00 -25.46 33.82
CA SER A 442 -18.43 -25.13 33.96
C SER A 442 -19.33 -26.37 34.11
N SER A 443 -18.86 -27.55 33.66
CA SER A 443 -19.57 -28.82 33.74
C SER A 443 -19.04 -29.66 34.90
N SER A 444 -19.72 -29.65 36.04
CA SER A 444 -19.49 -30.55 37.17
C SER A 444 -19.93 -31.99 36.86
N SER A 445 -19.27 -32.63 35.89
CA SER A 445 -19.61 -33.98 35.43
C SER A 445 -18.46 -34.96 35.64
N GLN A 446 -18.81 -36.14 36.15
CA GLN A 446 -17.97 -37.28 36.55
C GLN A 446 -16.76 -37.59 35.63
N PRO A 447 -15.67 -38.14 36.17
CA PRO A 447 -14.46 -38.52 35.43
C PRO A 447 -14.73 -39.78 34.60
N GLY A 448 -15.23 -39.63 33.37
CA GLY A 448 -15.53 -40.82 32.55
C GLY A 448 -15.75 -40.63 31.05
N THR A 449 -16.07 -39.44 30.56
CA THR A 449 -16.21 -39.22 29.10
C THR A 449 -15.53 -37.94 28.67
N LYS A 450 -14.21 -38.03 28.44
CA LYS A 450 -13.36 -36.99 27.85
C LYS A 450 -13.76 -36.73 26.38
N LYS A 451 -14.93 -36.11 26.13
CA LYS A 451 -15.27 -35.67 24.77
C LYS A 451 -14.53 -34.36 24.50
N VAL A 452 -13.44 -34.44 23.72
CA VAL A 452 -12.71 -33.26 23.24
C VAL A 452 -13.68 -32.36 22.48
N SER A 453 -13.68 -31.05 22.78
CA SER A 453 -14.51 -30.07 22.07
C SER A 453 -14.23 -30.13 20.57
N SER A 454 -15.27 -30.08 19.73
CA SER A 454 -15.15 -30.12 18.26
C SER A 454 -14.19 -29.06 17.71
N GLU A 455 -14.09 -27.92 18.38
CA GLU A 455 -13.20 -26.81 18.02
C GLU A 455 -11.72 -27.16 18.26
N VAL A 456 -11.39 -27.99 19.25
CA VAL A 456 -10.01 -28.41 19.54
C VAL A 456 -9.51 -29.40 18.48
N GLU A 457 -10.36 -30.33 18.05
CA GLU A 457 -10.00 -31.25 16.95
C GLU A 457 -9.83 -30.49 15.63
N LYS A 458 -10.70 -29.50 15.37
CA LYS A 458 -10.53 -28.61 14.22
C LYS A 458 -9.24 -27.78 14.32
N ALA A 459 -8.89 -27.28 15.50
CA ALA A 459 -7.63 -26.56 15.73
C ALA A 459 -6.40 -27.42 15.43
N LYS A 460 -6.40 -28.71 15.83
CA LYS A 460 -5.30 -29.64 15.52
C LYS A 460 -5.12 -29.83 14.01
N GLY A 461 -6.22 -30.05 13.28
CA GLY A 461 -6.18 -30.18 11.81
C GLY A 461 -5.65 -28.92 11.12
N LEU A 462 -6.07 -27.74 11.59
CA LEU A 462 -5.57 -26.46 11.08
C LEU A 462 -4.08 -26.24 11.38
N LEU A 463 -3.58 -26.65 12.56
CA LEU A 463 -2.17 -26.50 12.91
C LEU A 463 -1.26 -27.40 12.05
N GLU A 464 -1.68 -28.61 11.72
CA GLU A 464 -0.93 -29.46 10.77
C GLU A 464 -0.91 -28.84 9.37
N GLN A 465 -2.02 -28.22 8.94
CA GLN A 465 -2.04 -27.43 7.70
C GLN A 465 -1.07 -26.25 7.77
N ALA A 466 -1.02 -25.53 8.89
CA ALA A 466 -0.09 -24.41 9.11
C ALA A 466 1.38 -24.84 9.03
N ARG A 467 1.72 -26.01 9.58
CA ARG A 467 3.06 -26.60 9.48
C ARG A 467 3.47 -26.80 8.02
N GLY A 468 2.61 -27.42 7.21
CA GLY A 468 2.85 -27.61 5.78
C GLY A 468 2.93 -26.30 4.98
N LEU A 469 2.28 -25.22 5.45
CA LEU A 469 2.43 -23.88 4.84
C LEU A 469 3.78 -23.24 5.18
N CYS A 470 4.32 -23.47 6.37
CA CYS A 470 5.62 -22.95 6.79
C CYS A 470 6.77 -23.63 6.03
N GLU A 471 6.65 -24.94 5.77
CA GLU A 471 7.61 -25.71 4.97
C GLU A 471 7.74 -25.23 3.51
N LYS A 472 6.69 -24.60 2.96
CA LYS A 472 6.70 -24.01 1.61
C LYS A 472 7.54 -22.72 1.49
N GLY A 473 7.97 -22.16 2.62
CA GLY A 473 8.88 -21.02 2.69
C GLY A 473 8.21 -19.67 2.44
N PHE A 474 8.22 -18.81 3.47
CA PHE A 474 7.91 -17.38 3.37
C PHE A 474 8.71 -16.60 4.43
N GLN A 475 8.72 -15.27 4.35
CA GLN A 475 9.52 -14.44 5.28
C GLN A 475 9.12 -14.68 6.74
N ASN A 476 10.09 -15.02 7.60
CA ASN A 476 9.92 -15.42 9.01
C ASN A 476 9.17 -16.75 9.22
N ALA A 477 9.14 -17.64 8.23
CA ALA A 477 8.50 -18.96 8.36
C ALA A 477 9.07 -19.78 9.53
N ASP A 478 10.37 -19.72 9.82
CA ASP A 478 10.99 -20.48 10.92
C ASP A 478 10.43 -20.11 12.29
N LEU A 479 10.17 -18.82 12.52
CA LEU A 479 9.60 -18.34 13.78
C LEU A 479 8.14 -18.77 13.94
N LEU A 480 7.35 -18.65 12.87
CA LEU A 480 5.96 -19.10 12.91
C LEU A 480 5.85 -20.63 13.01
N LEU A 481 6.78 -21.36 12.38
CA LEU A 481 6.87 -22.81 12.50
C LEU A 481 7.09 -23.23 13.95
N ASN A 482 8.05 -22.60 14.64
CA ASN A 482 8.28 -22.84 16.08
C ASN A 482 7.01 -22.60 16.90
N ALA A 483 6.30 -21.49 16.67
CA ALA A 483 5.04 -21.18 17.36
C ALA A 483 3.91 -22.20 17.07
N VAL A 484 3.85 -22.71 15.83
CA VAL A 484 2.91 -23.78 15.42
C VAL A 484 3.25 -25.08 16.14
N GLU A 485 4.51 -25.49 16.15
CA GLU A 485 4.96 -26.71 16.82
C GLU A 485 4.74 -26.66 18.34
N GLU A 486 5.01 -25.52 18.97
CA GLU A 486 4.70 -25.29 20.38
C GLU A 486 3.18 -25.41 20.61
N SER A 487 2.36 -24.77 19.78
CA SER A 487 0.90 -24.86 19.87
C SER A 487 0.39 -26.31 19.73
N ILE A 488 0.96 -27.09 18.81
CA ILE A 488 0.67 -28.53 18.65
C ILE A 488 1.03 -29.30 19.93
N LYS A 489 2.23 -29.08 20.48
CA LYS A 489 2.66 -29.71 21.75
C LYS A 489 1.70 -29.37 22.89
N PHE A 490 1.29 -28.11 23.02
CA PHE A 490 0.37 -27.66 24.07
C PHE A 490 -1.07 -28.20 23.91
N LEU A 491 -1.53 -28.44 22.68
CA LEU A 491 -2.83 -29.08 22.41
C LEU A 491 -2.79 -30.61 22.53
N GLY A 492 -1.59 -31.20 22.42
CA GLY A 492 -1.36 -32.65 22.53
C GLY A 492 -1.11 -33.16 23.95
N ARG A 493 -0.67 -32.31 24.89
CA ARG A 493 -0.48 -32.72 26.30
C ARG A 493 -1.85 -32.92 26.98
N GLU A 494 -2.10 -34.12 27.50
CA GLU A 494 -3.08 -34.29 28.57
C GLU A 494 -2.58 -33.48 29.79
N TRP A 495 -3.46 -32.64 30.31
CA TRP A 495 -3.21 -31.60 31.28
C TRP A 495 -2.30 -32.04 32.45
N TYR A 496 -1.13 -31.39 32.62
CA TYR A 496 -0.56 -30.93 33.89
C TYR A 496 0.55 -29.89 33.62
N GLU A 497 0.61 -28.91 34.51
CA GLU A 497 1.51 -27.75 34.63
C GLU A 497 1.15 -26.44 33.90
N GLU A 498 1.14 -25.38 34.71
CA GLU A 498 1.03 -23.98 34.30
C GLU A 498 2.19 -23.62 33.37
N VAL A 499 1.88 -23.00 32.24
CA VAL A 499 2.87 -22.55 31.26
C VAL A 499 3.83 -21.59 31.96
N THR A 500 5.12 -21.91 31.94
CA THR A 500 6.14 -21.05 32.57
C THR A 500 6.22 -19.70 31.84
N LYS A 501 6.53 -18.62 32.57
CA LYS A 501 6.61 -17.26 32.00
C LYS A 501 7.62 -17.20 30.85
N GLU A 502 8.67 -18.01 30.89
CA GLU A 502 9.67 -18.11 29.83
C GLU A 502 9.13 -18.74 28.53
N GLU A 503 8.21 -19.71 28.62
CA GLU A 503 7.63 -20.41 27.46
C GLU A 503 6.57 -19.57 26.74
N LEU A 504 5.80 -18.77 27.48
CA LEU A 504 4.90 -17.76 26.91
C LEU A 504 5.70 -16.66 26.20
N ASP A 505 6.87 -16.28 26.73
CA ASP A 505 7.74 -15.29 26.12
C ASP A 505 8.41 -15.80 24.84
N ALA A 506 8.69 -17.11 24.73
CA ALA A 506 9.20 -17.73 23.50
C ALA A 506 8.17 -17.72 22.37
N ILE A 507 6.91 -18.11 22.65
CA ILE A 507 5.78 -18.03 21.71
C ILE A 507 5.55 -16.57 21.28
N LYS A 508 5.55 -15.63 22.25
CA LYS A 508 5.36 -14.20 21.97
C LYS A 508 6.51 -13.63 21.17
N LYS A 509 7.75 -13.97 21.49
CA LYS A 509 8.94 -13.53 20.76
C LYS A 509 8.92 -14.09 19.34
N ALA A 510 8.48 -15.32 19.12
CA ALA A 510 8.25 -15.87 17.78
C ALA A 510 7.13 -15.14 17.00
N MET A 511 6.09 -14.67 17.69
CA MET A 511 5.06 -13.78 17.11
C MET A 511 5.53 -12.31 16.93
N VAL A 512 6.63 -11.90 17.58
CA VAL A 512 7.08 -10.49 17.69
C VAL A 512 8.44 -10.22 17.03
N SER A 513 9.28 -11.21 16.75
CA SER A 513 10.63 -11.01 16.23
C SER A 513 10.71 -11.13 14.71
N GLY A 514 10.02 -10.24 14.00
CA GLY A 514 10.43 -9.85 12.66
C GLY A 514 11.35 -8.63 12.73
N SER A 515 12.60 -8.78 13.16
CA SER A 515 13.62 -7.72 13.04
C SER A 515 14.00 -7.56 11.56
N GLY A 516 13.21 -6.78 10.84
CA GLY A 516 13.38 -6.60 9.40
C GLY A 516 12.15 -5.97 8.78
N GLY A 517 11.76 -4.79 9.29
CA GLY A 517 10.87 -3.92 8.54
C GLY A 517 11.46 -3.74 7.15
N ILE A 518 10.68 -4.07 6.11
CA ILE A 518 11.04 -3.73 4.73
C ILE A 518 11.01 -2.20 4.66
N ALA A 519 12.17 -1.65 4.94
CA ALA A 519 12.53 -0.26 4.78
C ALA A 519 14.05 -0.30 4.62
N THR A 520 14.48 -0.41 3.38
CA THR A 520 15.80 -0.03 2.91
C THR A 520 15.68 0.24 1.42
N HIS A 521 16.72 0.73 0.79
CA HIS A 521 16.68 1.87 -0.11
C HIS A 521 16.31 1.64 -1.59
N SER A 522 15.92 2.76 -2.21
CA SER A 522 15.95 3.07 -3.65
C SER A 522 15.25 2.10 -4.62
N GLY A 523 13.95 2.29 -4.75
CA GLY A 523 13.42 2.80 -6.02
C GLY A 523 13.21 1.84 -7.18
N HIS A 524 13.24 0.52 -6.99
CA HIS A 524 12.80 -0.43 -8.03
C HIS A 524 11.63 -1.27 -7.50
N TRP A 525 10.47 -1.05 -8.14
CA TRP A 525 9.27 -1.84 -7.94
C TRP A 525 9.27 -2.96 -8.97
N TYR A 526 9.07 -4.18 -8.52
CA TYR A 526 9.00 -5.37 -9.34
C TYR A 526 7.61 -5.98 -9.25
N GLU A 527 7.18 -6.63 -10.31
CA GLU A 527 6.07 -7.57 -10.24
C GLU A 527 6.62 -8.92 -9.79
N CYS A 528 6.06 -9.44 -8.69
CA CYS A 528 6.19 -10.86 -8.40
C CYS A 528 5.59 -11.66 -9.58
N GLY A 529 6.01 -12.90 -9.82
CA GLY A 529 5.45 -13.78 -10.88
C GLY A 529 3.94 -14.07 -10.78
N ARG A 530 3.23 -13.41 -9.86
CA ARG A 530 1.77 -13.41 -9.69
C ARG A 530 1.14 -12.00 -9.78
N GLY A 531 1.87 -10.99 -10.25
CA GLY A 531 1.37 -9.63 -10.51
C GLY A 531 1.36 -8.67 -9.31
N HIS A 532 1.86 -9.07 -8.14
CA HIS A 532 1.92 -8.19 -6.98
C HIS A 532 3.12 -7.23 -7.04
N PRO A 533 2.94 -5.92 -6.80
CA PRO A 533 4.04 -4.98 -6.70
C PRO A 533 4.83 -5.24 -5.40
N VAL A 534 6.15 -5.40 -5.53
CA VAL A 534 7.08 -5.62 -4.42
C VAL A 534 8.29 -4.70 -4.60
N SER A 535 8.79 -4.11 -3.52
CA SER A 535 10.07 -3.40 -3.52
C SER A 535 11.17 -4.30 -2.94
N LEU A 536 12.23 -4.56 -3.69
CA LEU A 536 13.43 -5.27 -3.22
C LEU A 536 14.62 -4.31 -3.13
N ILE A 537 15.53 -4.57 -2.19
CA ILE A 537 16.86 -3.95 -2.14
C ILE A 537 17.88 -5.01 -2.49
N MET A 538 18.67 -4.75 -3.53
CA MET A 538 19.92 -5.47 -3.71
C MET A 538 20.91 -4.97 -2.65
N SER A 539 21.23 -5.81 -1.66
CA SER A 539 22.45 -5.62 -0.90
C SER A 539 23.62 -5.99 -1.82
N GLU A 540 24.38 -5.01 -2.31
CA GLU A 540 25.70 -5.25 -2.87
C GLU A 540 26.61 -5.81 -1.75
N LYS A 541 26.54 -7.12 -1.51
CA LYS A 541 27.72 -7.86 -1.04
C LYS A 541 28.62 -7.97 -2.26
N LYS A 542 29.47 -6.96 -2.44
CA LYS A 542 30.65 -7.06 -3.29
C LYS A 542 31.46 -8.25 -2.75
N MET A 543 31.39 -9.39 -3.42
CA MET A 543 32.39 -10.44 -3.28
C MET A 543 33.73 -9.76 -3.60
N ARG A 544 34.53 -9.50 -2.56
CA ARG A 544 35.97 -9.43 -2.74
C ARG A 544 36.40 -10.86 -3.01
N SER A 545 36.64 -11.15 -4.29
CA SER A 545 37.67 -12.09 -4.68
C SER A 545 39.00 -11.42 -4.32
N ASP A 546 39.61 -11.88 -3.25
CA ASP A 546 41.05 -11.69 -3.00
C ASP A 546 41.56 -13.08 -2.59
N ASP A 547 42.39 -13.64 -3.47
CA ASP A 547 43.39 -14.72 -3.32
C ASP A 547 43.13 -15.93 -2.40
#